data_AF-Q8YKC0-F1
#
_entry.id   AF-Q8YKC0-F1
#
_cell.length_a   1.000
_cell.length_b   1.000
_cell.length_c   1.000
_cell.angle_alpha   90.00
_cell.angle_beta   90.00
_cell.angle_gamma   90.00
#
_symmetry.space_group_name_H-M   'P 1'
#
loop_
_entity.id
_entity.type
_entity.pdbx_description
1 polymer ?
#
loop_
_entity_poly.entity_id
_entity_poly.type
_entity_poly.pdbx_seq_one_letter_code
_entity_poly.pdbx_strand_id
1 'polypeptide(L)'
;MFINNRSINLVMVQEGQAVVYRQYLKGCTNTKDQFLQAEANAKQQKLGFWNQSQPVMPWDFRRGKKNTAPTTVRSSQVQQCDSSYPDFCIPPNSPDLDCRDVPYRRFRVNQPDPHGFDRDRDGVGCEG
;
A
#
# COMPACT_ATOMS: atom_id res chain seq x y z
N MET A 1 11.03 15.95 -11.79
CA MET A 1 12.28 15.23 -11.46
C MET A 1 12.49 14.15 -12.50
N PHE A 2 13.68 14.06 -13.08
CA PHE A 2 14.03 13.07 -14.10
C PHE A 2 15.18 12.21 -13.61
N ILE A 3 15.09 10.90 -13.82
CA ILE A 3 16.20 9.96 -13.64
C ILE A 3 16.37 9.24 -14.98
N ASN A 4 17.60 9.21 -15.52
CA ASN A 4 17.89 8.55 -16.80
C ASN A 4 16.93 8.97 -17.93
N ASN A 5 16.67 10.28 -18.05
CA ASN A 5 15.75 10.86 -19.03
C ASN A 5 14.27 10.43 -18.89
N ARG A 6 13.87 9.77 -17.79
CA ARG A 6 12.48 9.42 -17.47
C ARG A 6 11.94 10.32 -16.35
N SER A 7 10.76 10.89 -16.57
CA SER A 7 10.03 11.64 -15.53
C SER A 7 9.49 10.65 -14.51
N ILE A 8 9.96 10.72 -13.26
CA ILE A 8 9.47 9.85 -12.18
C ILE A 8 7.95 10.04 -12.00
N ASN A 9 7.49 11.28 -12.08
CA ASN A 9 6.08 11.61 -11.98
C ASN A 9 5.25 10.90 -13.07
N LEU A 10 5.77 10.85 -14.30
CA LEU A 10 5.10 10.16 -15.39
C LEU A 10 5.05 8.65 -15.11
N VAL A 11 6.16 8.06 -14.64
CA VAL A 11 6.22 6.64 -14.29
C VAL A 11 5.23 6.28 -13.19
N MET A 12 5.16 7.08 -12.12
CA MET A 12 4.19 6.87 -11.04
C MET A 12 2.74 6.86 -11.57
N VAL A 13 2.40 7.71 -12.54
CA VAL A 13 1.06 7.70 -13.16
C VAL A 13 0.87 6.50 -14.08
N GLN A 14 1.88 6.14 -14.87
CA GLN A 14 1.84 4.98 -15.78
C GLN A 14 1.61 3.66 -15.03
N GLU A 15 2.22 3.50 -13.86
CA GLU A 15 2.08 2.32 -13.01
C GLU A 15 0.86 2.37 -12.08
N GLY A 16 0.06 3.45 -12.15
CA GLY A 16 -1.13 3.63 -11.31
C GLY A 16 -0.82 3.91 -9.84
N GLN A 17 0.42 4.27 -9.49
CA GLN A 17 0.80 4.66 -8.13
C GLN A 17 0.38 6.09 -7.79
N ALA A 18 0.16 6.93 -8.80
CA ALA A 18 -0.30 8.31 -8.65
C ALA A 18 -1.46 8.63 -9.59
N VAL A 19 -2.28 9.62 -9.18
CA VAL A 19 -3.36 10.18 -10.01
C VAL A 19 -3.00 11.57 -10.50
N VAL A 20 -3.57 11.96 -11.64
CA VAL A 20 -3.27 13.23 -12.29
C VAL A 20 -4.11 14.35 -11.71
N TYR A 21 -3.44 15.37 -11.18
CA TYR A 21 -4.07 16.64 -10.82
C TYR A 21 -4.20 17.53 -12.05
N ARG A 22 -5.37 17.48 -12.70
CA ARG A 22 -5.67 18.30 -13.90
C ARG A 22 -5.47 19.80 -13.67
N GLN A 23 -5.69 20.28 -12.45
CA GLN A 23 -5.47 21.68 -12.07
C GLN A 23 -4.01 22.11 -12.26
N TYR A 24 -3.05 21.22 -11.98
CA TYR A 24 -1.61 21.50 -12.11
C TYR A 24 -1.07 21.26 -13.53
N LEU A 25 -1.88 20.74 -14.45
CA LEU A 25 -1.50 20.55 -15.86
C LEU A 25 -1.87 21.72 -16.77
N LYS A 26 -2.59 22.74 -16.26
CA LYS A 26 -3.09 23.86 -17.08
C LYS A 26 -1.98 24.68 -17.77
N GLY A 27 -0.78 24.74 -17.19
CA GLY A 27 0.36 25.46 -17.75
C GLY A 27 1.29 24.63 -18.64
N CYS A 28 1.03 23.33 -18.82
CA CYS A 28 1.98 22.39 -19.44
C CYS A 28 1.33 21.59 -20.57
N THR A 29 1.08 22.20 -21.73
CA THR A 29 0.41 21.53 -22.87
C THR A 29 1.14 20.28 -23.36
N ASN A 30 2.47 20.31 -23.47
CA ASN A 30 3.24 19.21 -24.06
C ASN A 30 3.32 17.95 -23.17
N THR A 31 3.29 18.12 -21.86
CA THR A 31 3.35 16.99 -20.91
C THR A 31 1.97 16.56 -20.42
N LYS A 32 0.98 17.46 -20.50
CA LYS A 32 -0.41 17.18 -20.11
C LYS A 32 -0.94 15.92 -20.77
N ASP A 33 -0.76 15.77 -22.08
CA ASP A 33 -1.31 14.61 -22.79
C ASP A 33 -0.61 13.30 -22.39
N GLN A 34 0.70 13.34 -22.12
CA GLN A 34 1.44 12.17 -21.61
C GLN A 34 0.90 11.70 -20.26
N PHE A 35 0.64 12.63 -19.34
CA PHE A 35 0.07 12.30 -18.03
C PHE A 35 -1.37 11.80 -18.13
N LEU A 36 -2.19 12.43 -18.97
CA LEU A 36 -3.58 12.01 -19.18
C LEU A 36 -3.67 10.63 -19.83
N GLN A 37 -2.83 10.36 -20.82
CA GLN A 37 -2.76 9.06 -21.48
C GLN A 37 -2.22 7.99 -20.53
N ALA A 38 -1.17 8.29 -19.75
CA ALA A 38 -0.66 7.40 -18.72
C ALA A 38 -1.73 7.02 -17.69
N GLU A 39 -2.49 8.00 -17.20
CA GLU A 39 -3.57 7.75 -16.24
C GLU A 39 -4.71 6.94 -16.86
N ALA A 40 -5.09 7.23 -18.12
CA ALA A 40 -6.12 6.48 -18.83
C ALA A 40 -5.72 5.00 -19.00
N ASN A 41 -4.46 4.74 -19.36
CA ASN A 41 -3.94 3.38 -19.50
C ASN A 41 -3.92 2.64 -18.14
N ALA A 42 -3.45 3.30 -17.08
CA ALA A 42 -3.43 2.72 -15.73
C ALA A 42 -4.84 2.41 -15.22
N LYS A 43 -5.83 3.27 -15.52
CA LYS A 43 -7.25 3.03 -15.24
C LYS A 43 -7.79 1.82 -15.99
N GLN A 44 -7.56 1.76 -17.30
CA GLN A 44 -8.05 0.67 -18.16
C GLN A 44 -7.51 -0.69 -17.72
N GLN A 45 -6.23 -0.72 -17.34
CA GLN A 45 -5.54 -1.93 -16.88
C GLN A 45 -5.76 -2.21 -15.38
N LYS A 46 -6.47 -1.35 -14.66
CA LYS A 46 -6.68 -1.45 -13.20
C LYS A 46 -5.36 -1.61 -12.44
N LEU A 47 -4.37 -0.77 -12.75
CA LEU A 47 -3.06 -0.80 -12.09
C LEU A 47 -3.08 0.01 -10.79
N GLY A 48 -2.36 -0.45 -9.77
CA GLY A 48 -2.14 0.26 -8.51
C GLY A 48 -3.43 0.78 -7.87
N PHE A 49 -3.50 2.10 -7.68
CA PHE A 49 -4.66 2.83 -7.14
C PHE A 49 -5.97 2.53 -7.90
N TRP A 50 -5.91 2.20 -9.20
CA TRP A 50 -7.08 1.92 -10.03
C TRP A 50 -7.64 0.50 -9.89
N ASN A 51 -6.96 -0.39 -9.16
CA ASN A 51 -7.45 -1.74 -8.85
C ASN A 51 -8.43 -1.78 -7.66
N GLN A 52 -9.15 -0.69 -7.42
CA GLN A 52 -10.10 -0.56 -6.33
C GLN A 52 -11.51 -0.59 -6.90
N SER A 53 -12.44 -1.25 -6.20
CA SER A 53 -13.85 -1.30 -6.56
C SER A 53 -14.48 0.10 -6.55
N GLN A 54 -14.09 0.92 -5.57
CA GLN A 54 -14.50 2.31 -5.43
C GLN A 54 -13.28 3.13 -5.00
N PRO A 55 -12.51 3.71 -5.93
CA PRO A 55 -11.36 4.54 -5.57
C PRO A 55 -11.83 5.91 -5.03
N VAL A 56 -11.32 6.32 -3.86
CA VAL A 56 -11.44 7.71 -3.38
C VAL A 56 -10.28 8.50 -3.96
N MET A 57 -10.57 9.45 -4.85
CA MET A 57 -9.52 10.33 -5.36
C MET A 57 -8.85 11.12 -4.23
N PRO A 58 -7.54 11.42 -4.28
CA PRO A 58 -6.84 12.03 -3.15
C PRO A 58 -7.38 13.42 -2.75
N TRP A 59 -7.99 14.17 -3.67
CA TRP A 59 -8.64 15.45 -3.34
C TRP A 59 -9.98 15.25 -2.61
N ASP A 60 -10.66 14.13 -2.84
CA ASP A 60 -11.86 13.76 -2.11
C ASP A 60 -11.50 13.26 -0.71
N PHE A 61 -10.44 12.44 -0.60
CA PHE A 61 -9.89 11.99 0.68
C PHE A 61 -9.44 13.15 1.57
N ARG A 62 -8.69 14.11 1.01
CA ARG A 62 -8.27 15.32 1.74
C ARG A 62 -9.45 16.19 2.22
N ARG A 63 -10.62 16.06 1.61
CA ARG A 63 -11.86 16.74 2.05
C ARG A 63 -12.69 15.90 3.03
N GLY A 64 -12.12 14.80 3.53
CA GLY A 64 -12.75 13.94 4.52
C GLY A 64 -13.66 12.86 3.95
N LYS A 65 -13.74 12.68 2.61
CA LYS A 65 -14.49 11.55 2.04
C LYS A 65 -13.72 10.26 2.30
N LYS A 66 -14.44 9.25 2.78
CA LYS A 66 -13.96 7.88 2.91
C LYS A 66 -14.94 7.00 2.13
N ASN A 67 -14.45 6.04 1.36
CA ASN A 67 -15.31 5.01 0.82
C ASN A 67 -15.44 3.92 1.90
N THR A 68 -16.66 3.71 2.39
CA THR A 68 -17.04 2.58 3.25
C THR A 68 -17.48 1.37 2.41
N ALA A 69 -16.69 1.04 1.39
CA ALA A 69 -16.85 -0.23 0.67
C ALA A 69 -15.56 -1.04 0.82
N PRO A 70 -15.68 -2.36 1.08
CA PRO A 70 -14.52 -3.22 1.10
C PRO A 70 -13.88 -3.16 -0.28
N THR A 71 -12.58 -2.93 -0.30
CA THR A 71 -11.76 -3.20 -1.48
C THR A 71 -11.92 -4.68 -1.78
N THR A 72 -12.88 -5.04 -2.63
CA THR A 72 -12.95 -6.36 -3.24
C THR A 72 -11.82 -6.45 -4.26
N VAL A 73 -10.59 -6.45 -3.75
CA VAL A 73 -9.59 -7.39 -4.24
C VAL A 73 -10.28 -8.74 -4.12
N ARG A 74 -10.31 -9.50 -5.20
CA ARG A 74 -10.87 -10.85 -5.23
C ARG A 74 -10.12 -11.69 -4.19
N SER A 75 -10.67 -11.68 -2.97
CA SER A 75 -10.20 -12.40 -1.80
C SER A 75 -10.61 -13.85 -1.98
N SER A 76 -9.78 -14.55 -2.74
CA SER A 76 -9.54 -15.97 -2.55
C SER A 76 -8.06 -16.06 -2.22
N GLN A 77 -7.62 -15.63 -1.04
CA GLN A 77 -7.65 -16.44 0.17
C GLN A 77 -7.92 -15.55 1.40
N VAL A 78 -8.66 -16.09 2.37
CA VAL A 78 -8.57 -15.95 3.84
C VAL A 78 -7.96 -14.65 4.40
N GLN A 79 -8.52 -14.14 5.51
CA GLN A 79 -7.78 -13.34 6.49
C GLN A 79 -6.50 -14.10 6.92
N GLN A 80 -5.46 -14.06 6.10
CA GLN A 80 -4.25 -14.86 6.30
C GLN A 80 -3.35 -14.03 7.20
N CYS A 81 -3.69 -14.06 8.49
CA CYS A 81 -2.78 -13.64 9.54
C CYS A 81 -1.43 -14.33 9.33
N ASP A 82 -0.35 -13.62 9.60
CA ASP A 82 0.99 -14.16 9.47
C ASP A 82 1.14 -15.39 10.38
N SER A 83 1.56 -16.52 9.80
CA SER A 83 1.73 -17.78 10.53
C SER A 83 2.83 -17.71 11.60
N SER A 84 3.72 -16.72 11.51
CA SER A 84 4.77 -16.46 12.49
C SER A 84 4.21 -16.01 13.83
N TYR A 85 2.98 -15.48 13.87
CA TYR A 85 2.31 -15.01 15.09
C TYR A 85 0.94 -15.70 15.23
N PRO A 86 0.89 -16.96 15.69
CA PRO A 86 -0.34 -17.75 15.71
C PRO A 86 -1.37 -17.25 16.74
N ASP A 87 -0.92 -16.54 17.76
CA ASP A 87 -1.76 -16.12 18.88
C ASP A 87 -2.56 -14.83 18.58
N PHE A 88 -2.14 -14.04 17.58
CA PHE A 88 -2.82 -12.81 17.20
C PHE A 88 -2.60 -12.46 15.73
N CYS A 89 -3.56 -11.76 15.13
CA CYS A 89 -3.52 -11.51 13.70
C CYS A 89 -2.63 -10.31 13.34
N ILE A 90 -1.48 -10.57 12.72
CA ILE A 90 -0.71 -9.54 12.00
C ILE A 90 -0.92 -9.73 10.49
N PRO A 91 -1.49 -8.74 9.78
CA PRO A 91 -1.62 -8.81 8.33
C PRO A 91 -0.25 -8.90 7.63
N PRO A 92 -0.09 -9.69 6.56
CA PRO A 92 1.19 -9.86 5.84
C PRO A 92 1.77 -8.59 5.18
N ASN A 93 0.99 -7.51 5.13
CA ASN A 93 1.40 -6.20 4.61
C ASN A 93 1.48 -5.14 5.74
N SER A 94 1.60 -5.58 6.99
CA SER A 94 1.79 -4.65 8.11
C SER A 94 3.15 -3.98 7.99
N PRO A 95 3.28 -2.70 8.41
CA PRO A 95 4.60 -2.10 8.61
C PRO A 95 5.40 -2.93 9.61
N ASP A 96 6.71 -2.74 9.65
CA ASP A 96 7.53 -3.38 10.67
C ASP A 96 7.08 -2.90 12.07
N LEU A 97 6.70 -3.84 12.93
CA LEU A 97 6.16 -3.57 14.25
C LEU A 97 7.21 -3.96 15.28
N ASP A 98 7.49 -3.07 16.23
CA ASP A 98 8.36 -3.39 17.36
C ASP A 98 7.54 -3.83 18.58
N CYS A 99 8.21 -4.42 19.58
CA CYS A 99 7.57 -4.76 20.86
C CYS A 99 6.87 -3.58 21.55
N ARG A 100 7.22 -2.33 21.19
CA ARG A 100 6.57 -1.12 21.69
C ARG A 100 5.21 -0.84 21.03
N ASP A 101 4.98 -1.35 19.84
CA ASP A 101 3.78 -1.09 19.03
C ASP A 101 2.65 -2.09 19.31
N VAL A 102 2.98 -3.22 19.94
CA VAL A 102 2.02 -4.27 20.32
C VAL A 102 1.81 -4.30 21.84
N PRO A 103 0.58 -4.53 22.33
CA PRO A 103 0.28 -4.60 23.76
C PRO A 103 0.66 -5.95 24.39
N TYR A 104 0.97 -6.97 23.59
CA TYR A 104 1.25 -8.33 24.04
C TYR A 104 2.75 -8.53 24.33
N ARG A 105 3.07 -9.41 25.27
CA ARG A 105 4.43 -9.79 25.67
C ARG A 105 4.51 -11.30 25.82
N ARG A 106 5.70 -11.87 25.65
CA ARG A 106 5.97 -13.31 25.80
C ARG A 106 4.99 -14.18 25.01
N PHE A 107 4.74 -13.79 23.77
CA PHE A 107 3.86 -14.54 22.87
C PHE A 107 4.67 -15.50 22.01
N ARG A 108 4.01 -16.49 21.42
CA ARG A 108 4.70 -17.47 20.59
C ARG A 108 5.13 -16.86 19.25
N VAL A 109 6.37 -17.13 18.83
CA VAL A 109 6.90 -16.77 17.51
C VAL A 109 7.32 -18.03 16.76
N ASN A 110 6.78 -18.22 15.57
CA ASN A 110 7.27 -19.25 14.63
C ASN A 110 8.23 -18.59 13.64
N GLN A 111 9.28 -19.31 13.24
CA GLN A 111 10.25 -18.84 12.25
C GLN A 111 9.74 -19.05 10.81
N PRO A 112 10.07 -18.16 9.85
CA PRO A 112 10.87 -16.94 10.02
C PRO A 112 10.11 -15.89 10.84
N ASP A 113 10.81 -14.96 11.49
CA ASP A 113 10.21 -13.88 12.28
C ASP A 113 10.33 -12.53 11.53
N PRO A 114 9.36 -12.17 10.65
CA PRO A 114 9.42 -10.97 9.82
C PRO A 114 9.56 -9.66 10.58
N HIS A 115 8.93 -9.56 11.76
CA HIS A 115 8.95 -8.38 12.63
C HIS A 115 10.06 -8.40 13.69
N GLY A 116 10.86 -9.47 13.75
CA GLY A 116 11.99 -9.54 14.66
C GLY A 116 11.61 -9.48 16.16
N PHE A 117 10.42 -9.94 16.53
CA PHE A 117 9.97 -9.97 17.93
C PHE A 117 10.75 -10.96 18.80
N ASP A 118 11.31 -12.01 18.21
CA ASP A 118 12.10 -13.10 18.83
C ASP A 118 13.52 -13.07 18.27
N ARG A 119 14.35 -12.18 18.85
CA ARG A 119 15.70 -11.88 18.35
C ARG A 119 16.70 -13.01 18.63
N ASP A 120 16.52 -13.71 19.74
CA ASP A 120 17.34 -14.83 20.19
C ASP A 120 16.85 -16.20 19.68
N ARG A 121 15.66 -16.23 19.05
CA ARG A 121 15.08 -17.37 18.31
C ARG A 121 14.73 -18.55 19.21
N ASP A 122 14.28 -18.28 20.41
CA ASP A 122 13.86 -19.30 21.36
C ASP A 122 12.36 -19.67 21.23
N GLY A 123 11.64 -18.97 20.35
CA GLY A 123 10.22 -19.15 20.08
C GLY A 123 9.32 -18.23 20.90
N VAL A 124 9.87 -17.30 21.67
CA VAL A 124 9.13 -16.36 22.52
C VAL A 124 9.45 -14.92 22.15
N GLY A 125 8.43 -14.19 21.71
CA GLY A 125 8.54 -12.79 21.30
C GLY A 125 8.38 -11.81 22.46
N CYS A 126 9.15 -10.72 22.43
CA CYS A 126 9.03 -9.59 23.36
C CYS A 126 9.11 -9.98 24.84
N GLU A 127 10.22 -10.61 25.24
CA GLU A 127 10.44 -11.12 26.60
C GLU A 127 10.92 -10.08 27.63
N GLY A 128 11.38 -8.91 27.16
CA GLY A 128 12.00 -7.84 27.94
C GLY A 128 11.11 -6.67 28.32
#